data_AF-A0A9D6JIT6-F1
#
_entry.id   AF-A0A9D6JIT6-F1
#
_cell.length_a   1.000
_cell.length_b   1.000
_cell.length_c   1.000
_cell.angle_alpha   90.00
_cell.angle_beta   90.00
_cell.angle_gamma   90.00
#
_symmetry.space_group_name_H-M   'P 1'
#
loop_
_entity.id
_entity.type
_entity.pdbx_description
1 polymer ?
#
loop_
_entity_poly.entity_id
_entity_poly.type
_entity_poly.pdbx_seq_one_letter_code
_entity_poly.pdbx_strand_id
1 'polypeptide(L)'
;FNLKIDSSVRIMEFFLDKNDPDLFLHFELIPDHLPEKLKTIIARFPPHSLQFEVGIQTLNNDVQQLISRKQNNLKARDNLLWLNQNTQAHIHADLIIGLPGEDMASFGRGLNELAAMNPDEIQVGLLKRLRGTPVIRHTRAFGMRYNPLPPYTILCNNQIDFASMQRLTRFARYWDMIINSGRFKGIKNLLLGDNAFENFMQLCDWLHTETAQTHEFALERLFGLIHRFLTEVKRYMTDDVEVQLLDDYRRSGLKGQAKFIRQNKVIENQKSAQNTQRQKRHNL
;
A
#
# COMPACT_ATOMS: atom_id res chain seq x y z
N PHE A 1 12.70 16.52 9.62
CA PHE A 1 12.25 17.17 10.87
C PHE A 1 13.09 16.81 12.10
N ASN A 2 13.42 15.55 12.33
CA ASN A 2 13.98 15.03 13.59
C ASN A 2 15.52 15.09 13.75
N LEU A 3 16.27 15.84 12.94
CA LEU A 3 17.74 15.92 13.09
C LEU A 3 18.20 16.78 14.28
N LYS A 4 17.48 17.87 14.58
CA LYS A 4 17.80 18.81 15.66
C LYS A 4 16.70 18.76 16.71
N ILE A 5 16.84 17.82 17.64
CA ILE A 5 15.77 17.44 18.59
C ILE A 5 15.22 18.62 19.37
N ASP A 6 16.06 19.52 19.89
CA ASP A 6 15.57 20.68 20.65
C ASP A 6 14.76 21.66 19.79
N SER A 7 15.09 21.79 18.51
CA SER A 7 14.30 22.59 17.56
C SER A 7 12.97 21.90 17.26
N SER A 8 12.99 20.59 16.99
CA SER A 8 11.79 19.78 16.74
C SER A 8 10.80 19.85 17.90
N VAL A 9 11.32 19.72 19.14
CA VAL A 9 10.56 19.84 20.39
C VAL A 9 9.92 21.22 20.51
N ARG A 10 10.69 22.31 20.31
CA ARG A 10 10.15 23.68 20.40
C ARG A 10 9.04 23.94 19.37
N ILE A 11 9.19 23.42 18.15
CA ILE A 11 8.17 23.54 17.10
C ILE A 11 6.89 22.82 17.55
N MET A 12 7.01 21.59 18.05
CA MET A 12 5.85 20.81 18.50
C MET A 12 5.15 21.42 19.71
N GLU A 13 5.90 21.87 20.72
CA GLU A 13 5.34 22.57 21.88
C GLU A 13 4.58 23.83 21.47
N PHE A 14 5.17 24.64 20.56
CA PHE A 14 4.50 25.83 20.05
C PHE A 14 3.11 25.54 19.47
N PHE A 15 2.97 24.42 18.75
CA PHE A 15 1.70 24.02 18.16
C PHE A 15 0.74 23.38 19.17
N LEU A 16 1.24 22.60 20.13
CA LEU A 16 0.43 22.09 21.23
C LEU A 16 -0.17 23.23 22.07
N ASP A 17 0.61 24.30 22.31
CA ASP A 17 0.18 25.48 23.06
C ASP A 17 -0.95 26.27 22.35
N LYS A 18 -1.09 26.13 21.02
CA LYS A 18 -2.19 26.76 20.28
C LYS A 18 -3.54 26.09 20.54
N ASN A 19 -3.53 24.78 20.85
CA ASN A 19 -4.73 23.97 21.07
C ASN A 19 -5.84 24.20 20.02
N ASP A 20 -5.44 24.31 18.76
CA ASP A 20 -6.33 24.55 17.63
C ASP A 20 -6.85 23.19 17.11
N PRO A 21 -8.18 22.94 17.17
CA PRO A 21 -8.75 21.66 16.73
C PRO A 21 -8.67 21.43 15.22
N ASP A 22 -8.46 22.49 14.43
CA ASP A 22 -8.33 22.39 12.97
C ASP A 22 -6.86 22.27 12.53
N LEU A 23 -5.92 22.22 13.48
CA LEU A 23 -4.50 22.11 13.18
C LEU A 23 -4.14 20.72 12.63
N PHE A 24 -3.52 20.73 11.45
CA PHE A 24 -2.91 19.55 10.85
C PHE A 24 -1.45 19.82 10.46
N LEU A 25 -0.53 19.06 11.04
CA LEU A 25 0.91 19.18 10.79
C LEU A 25 1.43 17.97 10.03
N HIS A 26 2.23 18.23 9.00
CA HIS A 26 2.92 17.20 8.23
C HIS A 26 4.44 17.36 8.38
N PHE A 27 5.13 16.31 8.82
CA PHE A 27 6.58 16.29 8.99
C PHE A 27 7.24 15.06 8.34
N GLU A 28 8.38 15.28 7.68
CA GLU A 28 9.25 14.19 7.23
C GLU A 28 10.20 13.72 8.36
N LEU A 29 10.23 12.41 8.61
CA LEU A 29 11.08 11.78 9.62
C LEU A 29 12.19 10.94 9.00
N ILE A 30 13.36 10.99 9.63
CA ILE A 30 14.38 9.94 9.47
C ILE A 30 13.94 8.73 10.31
N PRO A 31 13.74 7.56 9.70
CA PRO A 31 13.05 6.43 10.33
C PRO A 31 13.74 5.89 11.58
N ASP A 32 15.07 5.87 11.61
CA ASP A 32 15.86 5.25 12.68
C ASP A 32 16.26 6.23 13.79
N HIS A 33 15.71 7.44 13.78
CA HIS A 33 16.07 8.50 14.73
C HIS A 33 14.86 9.10 15.47
N LEU A 34 14.35 8.39 16.48
CA LEU A 34 13.22 8.84 17.29
C LEU A 34 13.57 8.79 18.79
N PRO A 35 14.25 9.81 19.33
CA PRO A 35 14.65 9.81 20.74
C PRO A 35 13.45 10.03 21.67
N GLU A 36 13.58 9.55 22.91
CA GLU A 36 12.50 9.56 23.92
C GLU A 36 11.88 10.94 24.14
N LYS A 37 12.69 12.01 24.16
CA LYS A 37 12.17 13.38 24.29
C LYS A 37 11.16 13.74 23.20
N LEU A 38 11.38 13.27 21.97
CA LEU A 38 10.47 13.53 20.85
C LEU A 38 9.23 12.63 20.96
N LYS A 39 9.41 11.35 21.33
CA LYS A 39 8.32 10.41 21.59
C LYS A 39 7.31 10.96 22.61
N THR A 40 7.79 11.47 23.74
CA THR A 40 6.93 12.06 24.79
C THR A 40 6.05 13.20 24.26
N ILE A 41 6.58 14.02 23.34
CA ILE A 41 5.83 15.15 22.80
C ILE A 41 4.85 14.70 21.72
N ILE A 42 5.28 13.81 20.81
CA ILE A 42 4.40 13.28 19.76
C ILE A 42 3.16 12.62 20.37
N ALA A 43 3.32 11.86 21.46
CA ALA A 43 2.21 11.19 22.13
C ALA A 43 1.14 12.14 22.73
N ARG A 44 1.46 13.43 22.88
CA ARG A 44 0.51 14.45 23.39
C ARG A 44 -0.42 15.01 22.31
N PHE A 45 -0.10 14.82 21.04
CA PHE A 45 -0.92 15.37 19.96
C PHE A 45 -2.26 14.63 19.85
N PRO A 46 -3.38 15.36 19.67
CA PRO A 46 -4.69 14.75 19.52
C PRO A 46 -4.80 13.97 18.19
N PRO A 47 -5.78 13.05 18.07
CA PRO A 47 -6.10 12.42 16.80
C PRO A 47 -6.29 13.44 15.67
N HIS A 48 -5.93 13.05 14.45
CA HIS A 48 -6.11 13.85 13.23
C HIS A 48 -5.29 15.16 13.17
N SER A 49 -4.28 15.34 14.02
CA SER A 49 -3.45 16.55 14.03
C SER A 49 -2.03 16.37 13.47
N LEU A 50 -1.55 15.13 13.37
CA LEU A 50 -0.19 14.82 12.92
C LEU A 50 -0.20 13.81 11.77
N GLN A 51 0.66 14.07 10.78
CA GLN A 51 1.10 13.11 9.78
C GLN A 51 2.63 13.09 9.71
N PHE A 52 3.18 11.87 9.62
CA PHE A 52 4.60 11.64 9.40
C PHE A 52 4.83 10.94 8.07
N GLU A 53 5.70 11.52 7.24
CA GLU A 53 6.28 10.86 6.08
C GLU A 53 7.62 10.26 6.47
N VAL A 54 7.72 8.94 6.34
CA VAL A 54 8.86 8.14 6.77
C VAL A 54 9.48 7.50 5.54
N GLY A 55 10.51 8.14 5.02
CA GLY A 55 11.24 7.59 3.88
C GLY A 55 11.99 6.32 4.26
N ILE A 56 11.47 5.12 3.96
CA ILE A 56 12.20 3.86 4.15
C ILE A 56 13.05 3.56 2.93
N GLN A 57 12.46 3.74 1.74
CA GLN A 57 13.00 3.55 0.40
C GLN A 57 13.32 2.09 0.06
N THR A 58 14.06 1.39 0.92
CA THR A 58 14.32 -0.05 0.87
C THR A 58 14.72 -0.55 2.26
N LEU A 59 14.39 -1.81 2.57
CA LEU A 59 14.86 -2.52 3.77
C LEU A 59 16.03 -3.48 3.48
N ASN A 60 16.57 -3.46 2.25
CA ASN A 60 17.77 -4.21 1.90
C ASN A 60 19.03 -3.40 2.24
N ASN A 61 19.82 -3.88 3.21
CA ASN A 61 21.05 -3.23 3.66
C ASN A 61 22.09 -3.04 2.54
N ASP A 62 22.20 -3.98 1.60
CA ASP A 62 23.17 -3.90 0.50
C ASP A 62 22.76 -2.79 -0.48
N VAL A 63 21.47 -2.71 -0.78
CA VAL A 63 20.91 -1.64 -1.64
C VAL A 63 21.06 -0.29 -0.96
N GLN A 64 20.82 -0.20 0.36
CA GLN A 64 21.05 1.02 1.14
C GLN A 64 22.49 1.51 1.04
N GLN A 65 23.47 0.60 1.17
CA GLN A 65 24.88 0.94 1.02
C GLN A 65 25.20 1.45 -0.38
N LEU A 66 24.69 0.79 -1.43
CA LEU A 66 24.88 1.20 -2.83
C LEU A 66 24.41 2.63 -3.08
N ILE A 67 23.24 2.99 -2.56
CA ILE A 67 22.68 4.35 -2.71
C ILE A 67 23.18 5.33 -1.66
N SER A 68 24.13 4.92 -0.80
CA SER A 68 24.66 5.71 0.30
C SER A 68 23.59 6.21 1.30
N ARG A 69 22.54 5.41 1.50
CA ARG A 69 21.52 5.63 2.53
C ARG A 69 22.00 5.01 3.84
N LYS A 70 22.28 5.85 4.84
CA LYS A 70 22.58 5.39 6.19
C LYS A 70 21.26 5.24 6.95
N GLN A 71 20.89 4.01 7.27
CA GLN A 71 19.68 3.67 8.00
C GLN A 71 19.91 2.38 8.80
N ASN A 72 19.39 2.31 10.01
CA ASN A 72 19.29 1.08 10.79
C ASN A 72 17.86 0.53 10.73
N ASN A 73 17.66 -0.57 10.02
CA ASN A 73 16.32 -1.12 9.78
C ASN A 73 15.64 -1.65 11.05
N LEU A 74 16.40 -2.16 12.02
CA LEU A 74 15.83 -2.59 13.30
C LEU A 74 15.27 -1.40 14.06
N LYS A 75 16.03 -0.31 14.17
CA LYS A 75 15.56 0.93 14.82
C LYS A 75 14.40 1.57 14.06
N ALA A 76 14.46 1.58 12.73
CA ALA A 76 13.36 2.06 11.89
C ALA A 76 12.06 1.31 12.19
N ARG A 77 12.13 -0.03 12.24
CA ARG A 77 11.01 -0.90 12.61
C ARG A 77 10.49 -0.59 14.00
N ASP A 78 11.38 -0.55 15.00
CA ASP A 78 10.98 -0.33 16.39
C ASP A 78 10.33 1.05 16.58
N ASN A 79 10.82 2.07 15.86
CA ASN A 79 10.22 3.41 15.88
C ASN A 79 8.85 3.46 15.18
N LEU A 80 8.69 2.80 14.04
CA LEU A 80 7.40 2.71 13.34
C LEU A 80 6.35 1.99 14.18
N LEU A 81 6.71 0.85 14.77
CA LEU A 81 5.84 0.12 15.69
C LEU A 81 5.47 0.98 16.90
N TRP A 82 6.44 1.70 17.48
CA TRP A 82 6.18 2.62 18.58
C TRP A 82 5.20 3.74 18.20
N LEU A 83 5.41 4.40 17.05
CA LEU A 83 4.52 5.47 16.56
C LEU A 83 3.09 4.96 16.39
N ASN A 84 2.93 3.79 15.78
CA ASN A 84 1.63 3.16 15.56
C ASN A 84 0.91 2.84 16.88
N GLN A 85 1.63 2.28 17.86
CA GLN A 85 1.05 1.79 19.11
C GLN A 85 0.82 2.88 20.16
N ASN A 86 1.56 3.99 20.11
CA ASN A 86 1.61 4.98 21.20
C ASN A 86 1.13 6.37 20.78
N THR A 87 0.71 6.55 19.53
CA THR A 87 0.32 7.85 19.00
C THR A 87 -0.91 7.72 18.10
N GLN A 88 -1.51 8.84 17.75
CA GLN A 88 -2.62 8.93 16.78
C GLN A 88 -2.15 9.60 15.48
N ALA A 89 -0.83 9.64 15.26
CA ALA A 89 -0.25 10.24 14.07
C ALA A 89 -0.45 9.32 12.86
N HIS A 90 -0.81 9.92 11.73
CA HIS A 90 -0.92 9.21 10.47
C HIS A 90 0.48 8.93 9.90
N ILE A 91 0.78 7.67 9.61
CA ILE A 91 2.12 7.25 9.16
C ILE A 91 2.06 6.90 7.67
N HIS A 92 2.76 7.68 6.87
CA HIS A 92 3.06 7.39 5.47
C HIS A 92 4.49 6.88 5.38
N ALA A 93 4.69 5.69 4.81
CA ALA A 93 6.02 5.11 4.63
C ALA A 93 6.35 4.88 3.16
N ASP A 94 7.52 5.32 2.71
CA ASP A 94 7.89 5.22 1.29
C ASP A 94 8.73 4.00 0.98
N LEU A 95 8.46 3.34 -0.13
CA LEU A 95 9.34 2.35 -0.76
C LEU A 95 9.58 2.72 -2.23
N ILE A 96 10.78 2.44 -2.74
CA ILE A 96 11.16 2.72 -4.12
C ILE A 96 11.51 1.43 -4.84
N ILE A 97 10.79 1.17 -5.93
CA ILE A 97 11.08 0.10 -6.88
C ILE A 97 12.18 0.54 -7.85
N GLY A 98 13.08 -0.39 -8.18
CA GLY A 98 14.06 -0.23 -9.24
C GLY A 98 15.34 0.47 -8.79
N LEU A 99 15.64 0.44 -7.49
CA LEU A 99 16.93 0.89 -6.96
C LEU A 99 18.09 0.06 -7.53
N PRO A 100 19.31 0.63 -7.63
CA PRO A 100 20.48 -0.09 -8.13
C PRO A 100 20.77 -1.34 -7.28
N GLY A 101 20.82 -2.50 -7.92
CA GLY A 101 21.15 -3.77 -7.28
C GLY A 101 19.97 -4.48 -6.59
N GLU A 102 18.76 -3.91 -6.65
CA GLU A 102 17.57 -4.52 -6.06
C GLU A 102 16.76 -5.29 -7.10
N ASP A 103 16.47 -6.56 -6.80
CA ASP A 103 15.57 -7.39 -7.59
C ASP A 103 14.13 -7.37 -7.03
N MET A 104 13.19 -7.95 -7.78
CA MET A 104 11.78 -7.98 -7.41
C MET A 104 11.52 -8.75 -6.10
N ALA A 105 12.30 -9.80 -5.82
CA ALA A 105 12.14 -10.60 -4.61
C ALA A 105 12.60 -9.83 -3.36
N SER A 106 13.70 -9.07 -3.46
CA SER A 106 14.19 -8.16 -2.42
C SER A 106 13.18 -7.07 -2.11
N PHE A 107 12.65 -6.42 -3.14
CA PHE A 107 11.58 -5.44 -2.96
C PHE A 107 10.36 -6.07 -2.26
N GLY A 108 9.93 -7.26 -2.69
CA GLY A 108 8.80 -7.98 -2.09
C GLY A 108 8.99 -8.30 -0.62
N ARG A 109 10.18 -8.77 -0.22
CA ARG A 109 10.52 -8.96 1.21
C ARG A 109 10.42 -7.66 2.00
N GLY A 110 10.98 -6.57 1.46
CA GLY A 110 10.89 -5.25 2.09
C GLY A 110 9.45 -4.75 2.24
N LEU A 111 8.60 -4.99 1.25
CA LEU A 111 7.18 -4.65 1.34
C LEU A 111 6.48 -5.50 2.41
N ASN A 112 6.72 -6.80 2.46
CA ASN A 112 6.13 -7.69 3.47
C ASN A 112 6.51 -7.25 4.90
N GLU A 113 7.80 -6.96 5.11
CA GLU A 113 8.28 -6.43 6.39
C GLU A 113 7.62 -5.10 6.77
N LEU A 114 7.55 -4.14 5.83
CA LEU A 114 6.94 -2.83 6.11
C LEU A 114 5.43 -2.93 6.33
N ALA A 115 4.73 -3.78 5.57
CA ALA A 115 3.30 -4.02 5.76
C ALA A 115 3.00 -4.60 7.14
N ALA A 116 3.87 -5.48 7.67
CA ALA A 116 3.75 -6.02 9.02
C ALA A 116 3.98 -4.96 10.13
N MET A 117 4.64 -3.84 9.83
CA MET A 117 4.75 -2.68 10.73
C MET A 117 3.46 -1.82 10.75
N ASN A 118 2.50 -2.16 9.88
CA ASN A 118 1.18 -1.57 9.76
C ASN A 118 1.14 -0.03 9.67
N PRO A 119 1.98 0.64 8.85
CA PRO A 119 1.77 2.06 8.58
C PRO A 119 0.38 2.28 7.96
N ASP A 120 -0.18 3.49 8.13
CA ASP A 120 -1.48 3.83 7.57
C ASP A 120 -1.45 3.74 6.03
N GLU A 121 -0.37 4.22 5.42
CA GLU A 121 -0.12 4.10 3.98
C GLU A 121 1.32 3.68 3.69
N ILE A 122 1.48 2.94 2.58
CA ILE A 122 2.78 2.64 1.99
C ILE A 122 2.82 3.26 0.60
N GLN A 123 3.61 4.30 0.43
CA GLN A 123 3.82 4.92 -0.87
C GLN A 123 4.83 4.10 -1.67
N VAL A 124 4.32 3.32 -2.62
CA VAL A 124 5.16 2.54 -3.53
C VAL A 124 5.51 3.38 -4.75
N GLY A 125 6.71 3.97 -4.75
CA GLY A 125 7.23 4.77 -5.85
C GLY A 125 8.10 3.96 -6.83
N LEU A 126 8.23 4.44 -8.06
CA LEU A 126 9.29 3.99 -8.97
C LEU A 126 10.46 4.97 -8.94
N LEU A 127 11.68 4.46 -9.04
CA LEU A 127 12.87 5.30 -9.09
C LEU A 127 12.80 6.28 -10.26
N LYS A 128 13.03 7.57 -9.97
CA LYS A 128 13.11 8.65 -10.96
C LYS A 128 14.54 9.15 -11.05
N ARG A 129 15.03 9.42 -12.26
CA ARG A 129 16.33 10.07 -12.47
C ARG A 129 16.18 11.58 -12.48
N LEU A 130 16.31 12.20 -11.32
CA LEU A 130 16.31 13.65 -11.18
C LEU A 130 17.74 14.23 -11.34
N ARG A 131 17.84 15.43 -11.90
CA ARG A 131 19.13 16.12 -12.08
C ARG A 131 19.80 16.34 -10.72
N GLY A 132 21.11 16.10 -10.64
CA GLY A 132 21.90 16.31 -9.42
C GLY A 132 21.79 15.19 -8.38
N THR A 133 21.01 14.12 -8.63
CA THR A 133 20.91 13.01 -7.68
C THR A 133 22.09 12.04 -7.80
N PRO A 134 22.65 11.51 -6.68
CA PRO A 134 23.76 10.57 -6.71
C PRO A 134 23.49 9.30 -7.52
N VAL A 135 22.21 8.93 -7.69
CA VAL A 135 21.80 7.71 -8.39
C VAL A 135 22.32 7.64 -9.83
N ILE A 136 22.63 8.79 -10.45
CA ILE A 136 23.19 8.88 -11.81
C ILE A 136 24.48 8.05 -11.95
N ARG A 137 25.32 7.98 -10.90
CA ARG A 137 26.59 7.23 -10.92
C ARG A 137 26.41 5.73 -11.16
N HIS A 138 25.22 5.20 -10.88
CA HIS A 138 24.90 3.78 -11.03
C HIS A 138 24.34 3.42 -12.42
N THR A 139 24.06 4.41 -13.27
CA THR A 139 23.36 4.21 -14.56
C THR A 139 24.02 3.11 -15.41
N ARG A 140 25.32 3.21 -15.64
CA ARG A 140 26.05 2.25 -16.49
C ARG A 140 26.25 0.90 -15.80
N ALA A 141 26.72 0.90 -14.56
CA ALA A 141 27.08 -0.33 -13.83
C ALA A 141 25.88 -1.26 -13.58
N PHE A 142 24.68 -0.68 -13.39
CA PHE A 142 23.45 -1.42 -13.11
C PHE A 142 22.49 -1.46 -14.30
N GLY A 143 22.93 -0.98 -15.48
CA GLY A 143 22.14 -0.99 -16.71
C GLY A 143 20.81 -0.24 -16.60
N MET A 144 20.78 0.85 -15.82
CA MET A 144 19.57 1.60 -15.53
C MET A 144 19.06 2.32 -16.79
N ARG A 145 17.84 2.00 -17.23
CA ARG A 145 17.21 2.65 -18.38
C ARG A 145 16.01 3.44 -17.93
N TYR A 146 15.96 4.73 -18.25
CA TYR A 146 14.91 5.65 -17.80
C TYR A 146 14.07 6.15 -18.98
N ASN A 147 12.84 6.56 -18.70
CA ASN A 147 12.02 7.28 -19.64
C ASN A 147 12.74 8.59 -20.03
N PRO A 148 12.91 8.91 -21.33
CA PRO A 148 13.52 10.16 -21.76
C PRO A 148 12.67 11.39 -21.42
N LEU A 149 11.37 11.22 -21.15
CA LEU A 149 10.44 12.27 -20.79
C LEU A 149 10.25 12.35 -19.26
N PRO A 150 9.99 13.55 -18.71
CA PRO A 150 9.53 13.69 -17.33
C PRO A 150 8.34 12.76 -17.04
N PRO A 151 8.28 12.13 -15.85
CA PRO A 151 9.13 12.34 -14.67
C PRO A 151 10.42 11.49 -14.63
N TYR A 152 10.92 11.01 -15.77
CA TYR A 152 12.17 10.23 -15.90
C TYR A 152 12.20 8.94 -15.07
N THR A 153 11.07 8.26 -14.98
CA THR A 153 10.92 6.99 -14.26
C THR A 153 11.76 5.88 -14.88
N ILE A 154 12.28 4.97 -14.05
CA ILE A 154 12.97 3.76 -14.49
C ILE A 154 12.04 2.88 -15.34
N LEU A 155 12.58 2.34 -16.44
CA LEU A 155 11.91 1.41 -17.35
C LEU A 155 12.38 -0.02 -17.15
N CYS A 156 13.67 -0.21 -16.85
CA CYS A 156 14.28 -1.48 -16.45
C CYS A 156 15.70 -1.25 -15.93
N ASN A 157 16.29 -2.29 -15.34
CA ASN A 157 17.70 -2.36 -14.98
C ASN A 157 18.20 -3.80 -15.15
N ASN A 158 19.43 -4.10 -14.72
CA ASN A 158 20.00 -5.46 -14.85
C ASN A 158 19.31 -6.52 -13.97
N GLN A 159 18.57 -6.12 -12.93
CA GLN A 159 17.89 -7.01 -11.99
C GLN A 159 16.40 -7.19 -12.32
N ILE A 160 15.79 -6.20 -12.98
CA ILE A 160 14.38 -6.16 -13.31
C ILE A 160 14.23 -5.77 -14.78
N ASP A 161 13.84 -6.74 -15.59
CA ASP A 161 13.56 -6.51 -17.01
C ASP A 161 12.36 -5.57 -17.23
N PHE A 162 12.15 -5.14 -18.47
CA PHE A 162 11.09 -4.20 -18.81
C PHE A 162 9.68 -4.72 -18.49
N ALA A 163 9.38 -5.98 -18.80
CA ALA A 163 8.05 -6.56 -18.58
C ALA A 163 7.75 -6.68 -17.08
N SER A 164 8.74 -7.14 -16.31
CA SER A 164 8.69 -7.21 -14.84
C SER A 164 8.54 -5.81 -14.22
N MET A 165 9.24 -4.81 -14.75
CA MET A 165 9.08 -3.41 -14.31
C MET A 165 7.69 -2.86 -14.64
N GLN A 166 7.10 -3.20 -15.79
CA GLN A 166 5.72 -2.81 -16.11
C GLN A 166 4.70 -3.46 -15.16
N ARG A 167 4.94 -4.72 -14.77
CA ARG A 167 4.13 -5.42 -13.76
C ARG A 167 4.21 -4.71 -12.40
N LEU A 168 5.40 -4.34 -11.95
CA LEU A 168 5.61 -3.54 -10.73
C LEU A 168 5.05 -2.11 -10.83
N THR A 169 5.05 -1.51 -12.02
CA THR A 169 4.41 -0.20 -12.26
C THR A 169 2.89 -0.27 -12.11
N ARG A 170 2.27 -1.39 -12.53
CA ARG A 170 0.84 -1.64 -12.27
C ARG A 170 0.59 -1.89 -10.78
N PHE A 171 1.46 -2.68 -10.14
CA PHE A 171 1.40 -2.94 -8.71
C PHE A 171 1.34 -1.64 -7.90
N ALA A 172 2.27 -0.70 -8.12
CA ALA A 172 2.31 0.58 -7.42
C ALA A 172 1.01 1.38 -7.57
N ARG A 173 0.43 1.43 -8.78
CA ARG A 173 -0.82 2.15 -9.06
C ARG A 173 -2.04 1.49 -8.41
N TYR A 174 -2.13 0.17 -8.46
CA TYR A 174 -3.24 -0.54 -7.82
C TYR A 174 -3.12 -0.49 -6.29
N TRP A 175 -1.89 -0.52 -5.76
CA TRP A 175 -1.64 -0.37 -4.33
C TRP A 175 -2.19 0.95 -3.82
N ASP A 176 -1.90 2.05 -4.51
CA ASP A 176 -2.45 3.37 -4.19
C ASP A 176 -3.99 3.38 -4.22
N MET A 177 -4.56 2.87 -5.31
CA MET A 177 -6.01 2.85 -5.52
C MET A 177 -6.78 1.95 -4.54
N ILE A 178 -6.20 0.84 -4.11
CA ILE A 178 -6.89 -0.19 -3.29
C ILE A 178 -6.48 -0.07 -1.82
N ILE A 179 -5.19 -0.06 -1.53
CA ILE A 179 -4.67 -0.08 -0.16
C ILE A 179 -4.62 1.35 0.42
N ASN A 180 -3.92 2.27 -0.24
CA ASN A 180 -3.73 3.62 0.31
C ASN A 180 -5.01 4.46 0.27
N SER A 181 -5.96 4.17 -0.63
CA SER A 181 -7.24 4.89 -0.68
C SER A 181 -8.07 4.79 0.60
N GLY A 182 -7.78 3.81 1.47
CA GLY A 182 -8.50 3.58 2.72
C GLY A 182 -9.94 3.12 2.54
N ARG A 183 -10.38 2.86 1.29
CA ARG A 183 -11.76 2.43 0.97
C ARG A 183 -12.01 0.96 1.24
N PHE A 184 -10.94 0.17 1.35
CA PHE A 184 -10.96 -1.29 1.52
C PHE A 184 -10.32 -1.70 2.87
N LYS A 185 -10.53 -0.90 3.93
CA LYS A 185 -9.90 -1.11 5.24
C LYS A 185 -10.28 -2.43 5.89
N GLY A 186 -11.56 -2.82 5.84
CA GLY A 186 -12.05 -4.06 6.42
C GLY A 186 -11.48 -5.29 5.71
N ILE A 187 -11.49 -5.27 4.38
CA ILE A 187 -11.03 -6.41 3.57
C ILE A 187 -9.50 -6.47 3.40
N LYS A 188 -8.75 -5.45 3.86
CA LYS A 188 -7.28 -5.34 3.71
C LYS A 188 -6.54 -6.61 4.14
N ASN A 189 -6.93 -7.21 5.26
CA ASN A 189 -6.28 -8.42 5.77
C ASN A 189 -6.51 -9.64 4.87
N LEU A 190 -7.69 -9.76 4.25
CA LEU A 190 -7.98 -10.83 3.28
C LEU A 190 -7.24 -10.62 1.95
N LEU A 191 -6.94 -9.36 1.60
CA LEU A 191 -6.16 -9.03 0.41
C LEU A 191 -4.66 -9.28 0.60
N LEU A 192 -4.11 -8.90 1.76
CA LEU A 192 -2.66 -8.90 1.99
C LEU A 192 -2.16 -10.17 2.69
N GLY A 193 -2.84 -10.64 3.74
CA GLY A 193 -2.35 -11.72 4.61
C GLY A 193 -0.91 -11.51 5.10
N ASP A 194 -0.20 -12.60 5.40
CA ASP A 194 1.19 -12.55 5.87
C ASP A 194 2.21 -12.26 4.74
N ASN A 195 1.83 -12.56 3.49
CA ASN A 195 2.65 -12.36 2.29
C ASN A 195 2.03 -11.26 1.41
N ALA A 196 2.07 -10.03 1.92
CA ALA A 196 1.41 -8.87 1.31
C ALA A 196 1.78 -8.65 -0.16
N PHE A 197 3.06 -8.75 -0.50
CA PHE A 197 3.57 -8.57 -1.86
C PHE A 197 3.02 -9.62 -2.81
N GLU A 198 3.17 -10.90 -2.48
CA GLU A 198 2.75 -12.01 -3.34
C GLU A 198 1.24 -12.02 -3.53
N ASN A 199 0.47 -11.84 -2.44
CA ASN A 199 -0.98 -11.82 -2.48
C ASN A 199 -1.51 -10.63 -3.28
N PHE A 200 -0.94 -9.44 -3.08
CA PHE A 200 -1.35 -8.26 -3.83
C PHE A 200 -0.90 -8.30 -5.29
N MET A 201 0.27 -8.88 -5.58
CA MET A 201 0.73 -9.09 -6.95
C MET A 201 -0.21 -10.04 -7.72
N GLN A 202 -0.69 -11.10 -7.06
CA GLN A 202 -1.70 -11.99 -7.64
C GLN A 202 -2.99 -11.25 -8.00
N LEU A 203 -3.46 -10.35 -7.13
CA LEU A 203 -4.60 -9.47 -7.43
C LEU A 203 -4.30 -8.57 -8.62
N CYS A 204 -3.11 -7.97 -8.68
CA CYS A 204 -2.72 -7.07 -9.77
C CYS A 204 -2.72 -7.78 -11.13
N ASP A 205 -2.14 -8.98 -11.20
CA ASP A 205 -2.11 -9.75 -12.44
C ASP A 205 -3.50 -10.20 -12.87
N TRP A 206 -4.33 -10.64 -11.92
CA TRP A 206 -5.71 -11.02 -12.19
C TRP A 206 -6.54 -9.83 -12.69
N LEU A 207 -6.49 -8.68 -12.00
CA LEU A 207 -7.20 -7.46 -12.40
C LEU A 207 -6.79 -7.03 -13.81
N HIS A 208 -5.50 -7.07 -14.11
CA HIS A 208 -5.01 -6.68 -15.43
C HIS A 208 -5.47 -7.67 -16.51
N THR A 209 -5.45 -8.97 -16.23
CA THR A 209 -5.93 -10.01 -17.15
C THR A 209 -7.43 -9.86 -17.44
N GLU A 210 -8.24 -9.61 -16.41
CA GLU A 210 -9.69 -9.49 -16.53
C GLU A 210 -10.15 -8.21 -17.23
N THR A 211 -9.36 -7.14 -17.16
CA THR A 211 -9.84 -5.81 -17.55
C THR A 211 -9.01 -5.11 -18.62
N ALA A 212 -7.76 -5.55 -18.84
CA ALA A 212 -6.74 -4.85 -19.62
C ALA A 212 -6.48 -3.38 -19.19
N GLN A 213 -7.15 -2.89 -18.15
CA GLN A 213 -7.03 -1.53 -17.65
C GLN A 213 -5.83 -1.42 -16.74
N THR A 214 -5.26 -0.21 -16.65
CA THR A 214 -4.10 0.07 -15.78
C THR A 214 -4.33 1.23 -14.83
N HIS A 215 -5.48 1.90 -14.95
CA HIS A 215 -5.98 3.03 -14.15
C HIS A 215 -7.50 3.16 -14.36
N GLU A 216 -8.15 4.09 -13.64
CA GLU A 216 -9.55 4.50 -13.86
C GLU A 216 -10.62 3.40 -13.69
N PHE A 217 -10.55 2.66 -12.59
CA PHE A 217 -11.67 1.82 -12.19
C PHE A 217 -12.75 2.69 -11.53
N ALA A 218 -13.96 2.70 -12.12
CA ALA A 218 -15.13 3.19 -11.40
C ALA A 218 -15.24 2.44 -10.07
N LEU A 219 -15.37 3.17 -8.96
CA LEU A 219 -15.24 2.59 -7.61
C LEU A 219 -16.20 1.41 -7.39
N GLU A 220 -17.46 1.53 -7.82
CA GLU A 220 -18.45 0.46 -7.74
C GLU A 220 -17.99 -0.82 -8.47
N ARG A 221 -17.36 -0.67 -9.65
CA ARG A 221 -16.80 -1.79 -10.41
C ARG A 221 -15.61 -2.41 -9.68
N LEU A 222 -14.76 -1.59 -9.04
CA LEU A 222 -13.61 -2.08 -8.27
C LEU A 222 -14.05 -2.95 -7.09
N PHE A 223 -15.11 -2.56 -6.37
CA PHE A 223 -15.73 -3.40 -5.33
C PHE A 223 -16.16 -4.76 -5.89
N GLY A 224 -16.84 -4.79 -7.04
CA GLY A 224 -17.25 -6.04 -7.69
C GLY A 224 -16.08 -6.92 -8.12
N LEU A 225 -14.99 -6.31 -8.61
CA LEU A 225 -13.78 -7.03 -8.99
C LEU A 225 -13.06 -7.63 -7.77
N ILE A 226 -12.95 -6.89 -6.66
CA ILE A 226 -12.35 -7.38 -5.42
C ILE A 226 -13.18 -8.52 -4.83
N HIS A 227 -14.51 -8.39 -4.82
CA HIS A 227 -15.40 -9.48 -4.41
C HIS A 227 -15.14 -10.75 -5.22
N ARG A 228 -15.15 -10.64 -6.55
CA ARG A 228 -14.87 -11.77 -7.46
C ARG A 228 -13.49 -12.37 -7.22
N PHE A 229 -12.45 -11.56 -7.09
CA PHE A 229 -11.11 -12.06 -6.81
C PHE A 229 -11.08 -12.88 -5.52
N LEU A 230 -11.67 -12.37 -4.44
CA LEU A 230 -11.65 -13.05 -3.14
C LEU A 230 -12.46 -14.35 -3.12
N THR A 231 -13.57 -14.41 -3.86
CA THR A 231 -14.48 -15.57 -3.89
C THR A 231 -14.13 -16.60 -4.97
N GLU A 232 -13.76 -16.16 -6.17
CA GLU A 232 -13.46 -17.04 -7.31
C GLU A 232 -11.99 -17.50 -7.31
N VAL A 233 -11.05 -16.59 -6.99
CA VAL A 233 -9.60 -16.86 -7.06
C VAL A 233 -9.05 -17.29 -5.71
N LYS A 234 -9.30 -16.51 -4.64
CA LYS A 234 -8.82 -16.85 -3.28
C LYS A 234 -9.72 -17.88 -2.59
N ARG A 235 -10.93 -18.12 -3.11
CA ARG A 235 -11.89 -19.12 -2.61
C ARG A 235 -12.25 -18.94 -1.13
N TYR A 236 -12.25 -17.69 -0.66
CA TYR A 236 -12.82 -17.38 0.66
C TYR A 236 -14.32 -17.62 0.66
N MET A 237 -14.88 -17.91 1.84
CA MET A 237 -16.33 -18.03 1.99
C MET A 237 -16.99 -16.71 1.62
N THR A 238 -17.96 -16.78 0.72
CA THR A 238 -18.65 -15.61 0.17
C THR A 238 -19.23 -14.75 1.27
N ASP A 239 -19.91 -15.35 2.25
CA ASP A 239 -20.57 -14.60 3.33
C ASP A 239 -19.56 -13.77 4.14
N ASP A 240 -18.37 -14.33 4.43
CA ASP A 240 -17.31 -13.63 5.17
C ASP A 240 -16.76 -12.43 4.38
N VAL A 241 -16.58 -12.60 3.06
CA VAL A 241 -16.13 -11.53 2.16
C VAL A 241 -17.20 -10.45 2.05
N GLU A 242 -18.45 -10.84 1.82
CA GLU A 242 -19.57 -9.90 1.64
C GLU A 242 -19.79 -9.06 2.90
N VAL A 243 -19.72 -9.63 4.10
CA VAL A 243 -19.88 -8.90 5.37
C VAL A 243 -18.84 -7.77 5.48
N GLN A 244 -17.56 -8.07 5.27
CA GLN A 244 -16.48 -7.09 5.40
C GLN A 244 -16.52 -6.05 4.26
N LEU A 245 -16.72 -6.52 3.02
CA LEU A 245 -16.72 -5.66 1.85
C LEU A 245 -17.94 -4.73 1.80
N LEU A 246 -19.08 -5.13 2.38
CA LEU A 246 -20.25 -4.26 2.52
C LEU A 246 -20.02 -3.13 3.50
N ASP A 247 -19.31 -3.39 4.59
CA ASP A 247 -18.95 -2.36 5.54
C ASP A 247 -17.99 -1.33 4.92
N ASP A 248 -17.04 -1.81 4.12
CA ASP A 248 -16.16 -0.95 3.31
C ASP A 248 -16.94 -0.13 2.26
N TYR A 249 -17.89 -0.76 1.56
CA TYR A 249 -18.75 -0.10 0.57
C TYR A 249 -19.58 1.05 1.18
N ARG A 250 -20.12 0.85 2.39
CA ARG A 250 -20.89 1.88 3.11
C ARG A 250 -19.99 3.05 3.52
N ARG A 251 -18.78 2.75 3.99
CA ARG A 251 -17.79 3.76 4.41
C ARG A 251 -17.22 4.56 3.23
N SER A 252 -17.23 4.00 2.02
CA SER A 252 -16.68 4.67 0.82
C SER A 252 -17.55 5.81 0.26
N GLY A 253 -18.73 6.08 0.84
CA GLY A 253 -19.65 7.14 0.39
C GLY A 253 -20.43 6.82 -0.90
N LEU A 254 -20.36 5.60 -1.41
CA LEU A 254 -21.16 5.18 -2.56
C LEU A 254 -22.65 5.06 -2.17
N LYS A 255 -23.53 5.59 -3.03
CA LYS A 255 -24.99 5.49 -2.86
C LYS A 255 -25.52 4.28 -3.63
N GLY A 256 -26.58 3.66 -3.11
CA GLY A 256 -27.27 2.54 -3.76
C GLY A 256 -26.82 1.16 -3.25
N GLN A 257 -27.41 0.11 -3.82
CA GLN A 257 -27.14 -1.28 -3.42
C GLN A 257 -25.87 -1.80 -4.10
N ALA A 258 -25.00 -2.43 -3.31
CA ALA A 258 -23.83 -3.14 -3.82
C ALA A 258 -24.24 -4.28 -4.76
N LYS A 259 -23.93 -4.13 -6.05
CA LYS A 259 -24.28 -5.11 -7.10
C LYS A 259 -23.63 -6.47 -6.90
N PHE A 260 -22.50 -6.54 -6.19
CA PHE A 260 -21.79 -7.79 -5.93
C PHE A 260 -22.57 -8.77 -5.03
N ILE A 261 -23.47 -8.28 -4.16
CA ILE A 261 -24.38 -9.13 -3.35
C ILE A 261 -25.39 -9.88 -4.23
N ARG A 262 -25.84 -9.28 -5.35
CA ARG A 262 -26.92 -9.85 -6.17
C ARG A 262 -26.47 -10.99 -7.05
N GLN A 263 -25.18 -11.12 -7.35
CA GLN A 263 -24.70 -12.15 -8.28
C GLN A 263 -24.86 -13.57 -7.74
N ASN A 264 -24.79 -13.78 -6.41
CA ASN A 264 -24.97 -15.11 -5.81
C ASN A 264 -26.42 -15.56 -5.72
N LYS A 265 -27.37 -14.67 -5.37
CA LYS A 265 -28.80 -15.04 -5.34
C LYS A 265 -29.37 -15.44 -6.70
N VAL A 266 -28.84 -14.88 -7.80
CA VAL A 266 -29.27 -15.27 -9.15
C VAL A 266 -28.74 -16.66 -9.52
N ILE A 267 -27.50 -17.00 -9.14
CA ILE A 267 -26.89 -18.31 -9.41
C ILE A 267 -27.53 -19.42 -8.54
N GLU A 268 -27.81 -19.15 -7.26
CA GLU A 268 -28.52 -20.09 -6.39
C GLU A 268 -29.96 -20.35 -6.84
N ASN A 269 -30.69 -19.30 -7.24
CA ASN A 269 -32.05 -19.44 -7.78
C ASN A 269 -32.09 -20.17 -9.13
N GLN A 270 -31.04 -20.05 -9.96
CA GLN A 270 -30.95 -20.81 -11.22
C GLN A 270 -30.62 -22.29 -10.98
N LYS A 271 -29.75 -22.61 -10.01
CA LYS A 271 -29.45 -24.01 -9.63
C LYS A 271 -30.64 -24.70 -8.96
N SER A 272 -31.37 -23.99 -8.09
CA SER A 272 -32.58 -24.53 -7.45
C SER A 272 -33.71 -24.75 -8.47
N ALA A 273 -33.90 -23.83 -9.43
CA ALA A 273 -34.86 -23.98 -10.51
C ALA A 273 -34.56 -25.18 -11.45
N GLN A 274 -33.28 -25.41 -11.77
CA GLN A 274 -32.86 -26.57 -12.58
C GLN A 274 -33.05 -27.90 -11.84
N ASN A 275 -32.74 -27.98 -10.54
CA ASN A 275 -32.98 -29.19 -9.76
C ASN A 275 -34.48 -29.50 -9.61
N THR A 276 -35.32 -28.47 -9.47
CA THR A 276 -36.78 -28.64 -9.38
C THR A 276 -37.40 -29.10 -10.71
N GLN A 277 -36.88 -28.63 -11.85
CA GLN A 277 -37.31 -29.12 -13.18
C GLN A 277 -36.89 -30.57 -13.44
N ARG A 278 -35.73 -30.99 -12.94
CA ARG A 278 -35.21 -32.36 -13.13
C ARG A 278 -36.01 -33.39 -12.31
N GLN A 279 -36.45 -33.03 -11.10
CA GLN A 279 -37.33 -33.88 -10.28
C GLN A 279 -38.75 -33.99 -10.86
N LYS A 280 -39.29 -32.94 -11.48
CA LYS A 280 -40.60 -33.01 -12.15
C LYS A 280 -40.62 -33.90 -13.40
N ARG A 281 -39.47 -34.16 -14.04
CA ARG A 281 -39.37 -35.05 -15.21
C ARG A 281 -39.27 -36.54 -14.86
N HIS A 282 -38.98 -36.89 -13.62
CA HIS A 282 -38.91 -38.29 -13.16
C HIS A 282 -40.21 -38.81 -12.52
N ASN A 283 -41.23 -37.94 -12.37
CA ASN A 283 -42.54 -38.28 -11.78
C ASN A 283 -43.69 -38.30 -12.81
N LEU A 284 -43.38 -38.59 -14.08
CA LEU A 284 -44.35 -38.81 -15.16
C LEU A 284 -44.11 -40.19 -15.78
#